data_AF-A0A848V8I8-F1
#
_entry.id   AF-A0A848V8I8-F1
#
_cell.length_a   1.000
_cell.length_b   1.000
_cell.length_c   1.000
_cell.angle_alpha   90.00
_cell.angle_beta   90.00
_cell.angle_gamma   90.00
#
_symmetry.space_group_name_H-M   'P 1'
#
loop_
_entity.id
_entity.type
_entity.pdbx_description
1 polymer ?
#
loop_
_entity_poly.entity_id
_entity_poly.type
_entity_poly.pdbx_seq_one_letter_code
_entity_poly.pdbx_strand_id
1 'polypeptide(L)'
;MRMLVKTAIAAGAALALAVPAQAQQDASCNVYSEVGGAMADFMLPLSLKQVSDLLAGRDQVLASQMGESIVQKMPPSVLETYANMPQEDAAILGEAAGLLAIDLIVSGRTSDGAEIRNFLTLGCNQAGSAQIIASYKQMMAANPGQ
;
A
#
# COMPACT_ATOMS: atom_id res chain seq x y z
N MET A 1 58.13 26.51 45.35
CA MET A 1 57.76 27.37 44.19
C MET A 1 57.71 26.45 42.98
N ARG A 2 56.64 26.23 42.23
CA ARG A 2 55.33 26.89 42.08
C ARG A 2 54.27 25.78 41.91
N MET A 3 53.08 26.05 42.44
CA MET A 3 51.82 25.35 42.16
C MET A 3 51.39 25.51 40.70
N LEU A 4 50.28 24.81 40.37
CA LEU A 4 49.28 25.05 39.31
C LEU A 4 49.45 24.08 38.12
N VAL A 5 48.42 23.45 37.53
CA VAL A 5 46.96 23.58 37.67
C VAL A 5 46.29 22.36 37.05
N LYS A 6 45.11 22.05 37.61
CA LYS A 6 44.13 21.06 37.17
C LYS A 6 43.72 21.26 35.71
N THR A 7 43.66 20.19 34.91
CA THR A 7 42.71 20.12 33.78
C THR A 7 42.27 18.69 33.55
N ALA A 8 41.19 18.29 34.21
CA ALA A 8 40.32 17.22 33.75
C ALA A 8 39.25 17.88 32.89
N ILE A 9 39.19 17.56 31.59
CA ILE A 9 38.00 17.82 30.78
C ILE A 9 37.69 16.54 30.01
N ALA A 10 36.47 16.09 30.30
CA ALA A 10 35.77 14.92 29.83
C ALA A 10 35.97 14.60 28.35
N ALA A 11 36.23 13.32 28.09
CA ALA A 11 35.89 12.68 26.82
C ALA A 11 34.35 12.65 26.69
N GLY A 12 33.78 13.76 26.23
CA GLY A 12 32.40 13.83 25.77
C GLY A 12 32.30 13.22 24.38
N ALA A 13 32.28 11.89 24.31
CA ALA A 13 31.78 11.21 23.13
C ALA A 13 30.28 11.51 23.04
N ALA A 14 29.93 12.55 22.29
CA ALA A 14 28.57 12.74 21.81
C ALA A 14 28.27 11.59 20.84
N LEU A 15 27.85 10.45 21.41
CA LEU A 15 27.05 9.47 20.69
C LEU A 15 25.81 10.24 20.24
N ALA A 16 25.85 10.70 18.99
CA ALA A 16 24.66 11.05 18.25
C ALA A 16 23.77 9.81 18.32
N LEU A 17 22.82 9.82 19.26
CA LEU A 17 21.69 8.92 19.23
C LEU A 17 20.99 9.25 17.92
N ALA A 18 21.32 8.47 16.88
CA ALA A 18 20.51 8.38 15.68
C ALA A 18 19.13 7.99 16.19
N VAL A 19 18.27 8.99 16.35
CA VAL A 19 16.84 8.79 16.55
C VAL A 19 16.45 7.88 15.39
N PRO A 20 15.90 6.68 15.65
CA PRO A 20 15.40 5.86 14.55
C PRO A 20 14.44 6.78 13.81
N ALA A 21 14.70 6.99 12.52
CA ALA A 21 13.76 7.69 11.64
C ALA A 21 12.41 7.05 11.95
N GLN A 22 11.51 7.81 12.60
CA GLN A 22 10.17 7.33 12.83
C GLN A 22 9.70 6.89 11.45
N ALA A 23 9.30 5.62 11.31
CA ALA A 23 8.78 5.09 10.07
C ALA A 23 7.66 6.04 9.65
N GLN A 24 7.98 6.97 8.77
CA GLN A 24 7.06 7.98 8.30
C GLN A 24 5.98 7.16 7.60
N GLN A 25 4.83 7.05 8.24
CA GLN A 25 3.76 6.21 7.77
C GLN A 25 3.39 6.72 6.39
N ASP A 26 3.72 5.93 5.37
CA ASP A 26 3.64 6.34 3.98
C ASP A 26 2.16 6.49 3.63
N ALA A 27 1.71 7.72 3.37
CA ALA A 27 0.31 7.99 3.09
C ALA A 27 -0.21 7.18 1.88
N SER A 28 0.68 6.87 0.93
CA SER A 28 0.37 6.04 -0.23
C SER A 28 0.08 4.59 0.16
N CYS A 29 0.56 4.13 1.33
CA CYS A 29 0.16 2.82 1.87
C CYS A 29 -1.30 2.78 2.30
N ASN A 30 -1.89 3.91 2.71
CA ASN A 30 -3.33 3.99 2.97
C ASN A 30 -4.13 3.91 1.67
N VAL A 31 -3.64 4.52 0.58
CA VAL A 31 -4.24 4.36 -0.76
C VAL A 31 -4.22 2.89 -1.16
N TYR A 32 -3.05 2.26 -1.07
CA TYR A 32 -2.85 0.86 -1.42
C TYR A 32 -3.79 -0.08 -0.64
N SER A 33 -3.88 0.08 0.67
CA SER A 33 -4.72 -0.78 1.49
C SER A 33 -6.22 -0.52 1.31
N GLU A 34 -6.65 0.74 1.22
CA GLU A 34 -8.06 1.08 1.02
C GLU A 34 -8.58 0.59 -0.33
N VAL A 35 -7.78 0.68 -1.41
CA VAL A 35 -8.17 0.11 -2.72
C VAL A 35 -8.42 -1.38 -2.58
N GLY A 36 -7.45 -2.15 -2.07
CA GLY A 36 -7.60 -3.60 -1.98
C GLY A 36 -8.71 -4.02 -1.02
N GLY A 37 -8.89 -3.29 0.07
CA GLY A 37 -10.00 -3.47 1.01
C GLY A 37 -11.37 -3.25 0.40
N ALA A 38 -11.54 -2.13 -0.28
CA ALA A 38 -12.81 -1.79 -0.92
C ALA A 38 -13.14 -2.76 -2.07
N MET A 39 -12.11 -3.15 -2.84
CA MET A 39 -12.28 -4.16 -3.89
C MET A 39 -12.68 -5.52 -3.30
N ALA A 40 -12.07 -5.92 -2.19
CA ALA A 40 -12.44 -7.14 -1.50
C ALA A 40 -13.88 -7.13 -1.00
N ASP A 41 -14.30 -6.05 -0.33
CA ASP A 41 -15.67 -5.92 0.14
C ASP A 41 -16.68 -5.97 -1.02
N PHE A 42 -16.29 -5.51 -2.21
CA PHE A 42 -17.11 -5.61 -3.42
C PHE A 42 -17.16 -7.04 -3.97
N MET A 43 -16.02 -7.74 -4.00
CA MET A 43 -15.89 -9.05 -4.64
C MET A 43 -16.41 -10.21 -3.78
N LEU A 44 -16.25 -10.16 -2.46
CA LEU A 44 -16.66 -11.23 -1.55
C LEU A 44 -18.15 -11.64 -1.66
N PRO A 45 -19.13 -10.73 -1.82
CA PRO A 45 -20.53 -11.12 -2.00
C PRO A 45 -20.85 -11.64 -3.41
N LEU A 46 -19.92 -11.58 -4.36
CA LEU A 46 -20.16 -12.04 -5.73
C LEU A 46 -20.03 -13.56 -5.84
N SER A 47 -20.79 -14.14 -6.76
CA SER A 47 -20.57 -15.52 -7.18
C SER A 47 -19.26 -15.65 -7.95
N LEU A 48 -18.67 -16.85 -7.96
CA LEU A 48 -17.47 -17.15 -8.75
C LEU A 48 -17.65 -16.82 -10.25
N LYS A 49 -18.87 -17.00 -10.79
CA LYS A 49 -19.21 -16.61 -12.16
C LYS A 49 -19.09 -15.10 -12.36
N GLN A 50 -19.66 -14.29 -11.46
CA GLN A 50 -19.60 -12.83 -11.54
C GLN A 50 -18.16 -12.34 -11.40
N VAL A 51 -17.38 -12.92 -10.48
CA VAL A 51 -15.95 -12.62 -10.37
C VAL A 51 -15.21 -12.95 -11.67
N SER A 52 -15.46 -14.12 -12.26
CA SER A 52 -14.85 -14.49 -13.54
C SER A 52 -15.26 -13.56 -14.69
N ASP A 53 -16.52 -13.14 -14.76
CA ASP A 53 -17.01 -12.22 -15.79
C ASP A 53 -16.44 -10.81 -15.63
N LEU A 54 -16.29 -10.36 -14.38
CA LEU A 54 -15.62 -9.11 -14.03
C LEU A 54 -14.16 -9.12 -14.48
N LEU A 55 -13.39 -10.14 -14.07
CA LEU A 55 -11.97 -10.28 -14.42
C LEU A 55 -11.73 -10.47 -15.92
N ALA A 56 -12.67 -11.09 -16.63
CA ALA A 56 -12.61 -11.26 -18.08
C ALA A 56 -13.12 -10.03 -18.86
N GLY A 57 -13.54 -8.96 -18.18
CA GLY A 57 -14.10 -7.76 -18.81
C GLY A 57 -15.44 -8.01 -19.54
N ARG A 58 -16.12 -9.12 -19.24
CA ARG A 58 -17.39 -9.52 -19.85
C ARG A 58 -18.59 -8.79 -19.23
N ASP A 59 -18.45 -8.28 -18.02
CA ASP A 59 -19.48 -7.51 -17.32
C ASP A 59 -19.00 -6.08 -17.02
N GLN A 60 -19.21 -5.20 -18.00
CA GLN A 60 -18.83 -3.78 -17.91
C GLN A 60 -19.64 -3.01 -16.85
N VAL A 61 -20.87 -3.46 -16.57
CA VAL A 61 -21.71 -2.85 -15.52
C VAL A 61 -21.10 -3.15 -14.16
N LEU A 62 -20.74 -4.41 -13.92
CA LEU A 62 -20.11 -4.83 -12.68
C LEU A 62 -18.72 -4.18 -12.50
N ALA A 63 -17.97 -3.98 -13.58
CA ALA A 63 -16.70 -3.24 -13.55
C ALA A 63 -16.89 -1.76 -13.16
N SER A 64 -17.89 -1.09 -13.71
CA SER A 64 -18.24 0.30 -13.32
C SER A 64 -18.64 0.37 -11.85
N GLN A 65 -19.49 -0.55 -11.40
CA GLN A 65 -19.94 -0.63 -10.01
C GLN A 65 -18.78 -0.87 -9.04
N MET A 66 -17.80 -1.67 -9.43
CA MET A 66 -16.58 -1.87 -8.64
C MET A 66 -15.81 -0.56 -8.47
N GLY A 67 -15.55 0.15 -9.57
CA GLY A 67 -14.86 1.45 -9.55
C GLY A 67 -15.58 2.48 -8.67
N GLU A 68 -16.90 2.59 -8.82
CA GLU A 68 -17.73 3.46 -7.98
C GLU A 68 -17.68 3.05 -6.50
N SER A 69 -17.77 1.74 -6.21
CA SER A 69 -17.72 1.22 -4.84
C SER A 69 -16.39 1.52 -4.16
N ILE A 70 -15.27 1.40 -4.89
CA ILE A 70 -13.93 1.72 -4.39
C ILE A 70 -13.87 3.21 -3.98
N VAL A 71 -14.26 4.12 -4.88
CA VAL A 71 -14.21 5.56 -4.61
C VAL A 71 -15.14 5.96 -3.45
N GLN A 72 -16.34 5.40 -3.38
CA GLN A 72 -17.30 5.69 -2.31
C GLN A 72 -16.84 5.24 -0.92
N LYS A 73 -15.98 4.22 -0.85
CA LYS A 73 -15.47 3.67 0.41
C LYS A 73 -14.18 4.34 0.88
N MET A 74 -13.51 5.09 0.02
CA MET A 74 -12.27 5.75 0.39
C MET A 74 -12.52 6.92 1.36
N PRO A 75 -11.74 7.01 2.45
CA PRO A 75 -11.73 8.19 3.31
C PRO A 75 -11.31 9.44 2.51
N PRO A 76 -11.81 10.65 2.86
CA PRO A 76 -11.39 11.89 2.21
C PRO A 76 -9.87 12.12 2.20
N SER A 77 -9.16 11.75 3.27
CA SER A 77 -7.69 11.86 3.36
C SER A 77 -6.97 10.94 2.37
N VAL A 78 -7.56 9.79 2.04
CA VAL A 78 -7.00 8.84 1.07
C VAL A 78 -7.28 9.33 -0.34
N LEU A 79 -8.46 9.89 -0.60
CA LEU A 79 -8.76 10.56 -1.88
C LEU A 79 -7.84 11.75 -2.13
N GLU A 80 -7.54 12.56 -1.12
CA GLU A 80 -6.58 13.66 -1.21
C GLU A 80 -5.17 13.13 -1.52
N THR A 81 -4.75 12.06 -0.85
CA THR A 81 -3.45 11.42 -1.14
C THR A 81 -3.40 10.93 -2.58
N TYR A 82 -4.43 10.20 -3.01
CA TYR A 82 -4.56 9.68 -4.37
C TYR A 82 -4.52 10.79 -5.43
N ALA A 83 -5.23 11.90 -5.20
CA ALA A 83 -5.28 13.03 -6.12
C ALA A 83 -3.93 13.76 -6.27
N ASN A 84 -3.08 13.70 -5.25
CA ASN A 84 -1.75 14.33 -5.25
C ASN A 84 -0.64 13.40 -5.75
N MET A 85 -0.94 12.12 -6.01
CA MET A 85 0.03 11.18 -6.56
C MET A 85 0.21 11.37 -8.07
N PRO A 86 1.39 11.04 -8.62
CA PRO A 86 1.54 10.84 -10.07
C PRO A 86 0.55 9.80 -10.56
N GLN A 87 -0.17 10.12 -11.64
CA GLN A 87 -1.25 9.27 -12.16
C GLN A 87 -0.80 7.82 -12.43
N GLU A 88 0.42 7.65 -12.96
CA GLU A 88 1.01 6.33 -13.23
C GLU A 88 1.19 5.53 -11.94
N ASP A 89 1.73 6.15 -10.88
CA ASP A 89 1.99 5.49 -9.60
C ASP A 89 0.68 5.15 -8.88
N ALA A 90 -0.34 6.01 -9.01
CA ALA A 90 -1.69 5.78 -8.48
C ALA A 90 -2.38 4.59 -9.18
N ALA A 91 -2.25 4.49 -10.50
CA ALA A 91 -2.75 3.34 -11.26
C ALA A 91 -2.03 2.04 -10.85
N ILE A 92 -0.70 2.08 -10.73
CA ILE A 92 0.11 0.93 -10.32
C ILE A 92 -0.25 0.46 -8.92
N LEU A 93 -0.35 1.37 -7.94
CA LEU A 93 -0.75 0.97 -6.58
C LEU A 93 -2.16 0.37 -6.57
N GLY A 94 -3.09 0.95 -7.33
CA GLY A 94 -4.44 0.43 -7.44
C GLY A 94 -4.49 -0.98 -8.02
N GLU A 95 -3.75 -1.21 -9.10
CA GLU A 95 -3.68 -2.52 -9.76
C GLU A 95 -2.97 -3.57 -8.89
N ALA A 96 -1.82 -3.22 -8.31
CA ALA A 96 -1.08 -4.10 -7.41
C ALA A 96 -1.92 -4.49 -6.19
N ALA A 97 -2.64 -3.54 -5.59
CA ALA A 97 -3.56 -3.80 -4.49
C ALA A 97 -4.69 -4.74 -4.92
N GLY A 98 -5.25 -4.50 -6.11
CA GLY A 98 -6.29 -5.32 -6.69
C GLY A 98 -5.84 -6.77 -6.88
N LEU A 99 -4.75 -7.00 -7.61
CA LEU A 99 -4.22 -8.34 -7.86
C LEU A 99 -3.97 -9.12 -6.56
N LEU A 100 -3.40 -8.48 -5.56
CA LEU A 100 -3.14 -9.13 -4.27
C LEU A 100 -4.42 -9.42 -3.50
N ALA A 101 -5.41 -8.53 -3.52
CA ALA A 101 -6.71 -8.80 -2.92
C ALA A 101 -7.44 -9.96 -3.62
N ILE A 102 -7.40 -10.04 -4.96
CA ILE A 102 -7.93 -11.19 -5.72
C ILE A 102 -7.23 -12.49 -5.30
N ASP A 103 -5.90 -12.50 -5.22
CA ASP A 103 -5.14 -13.68 -4.79
C ASP A 103 -5.58 -14.14 -3.39
N LEU A 104 -5.70 -13.21 -2.44
CA LEU A 104 -6.11 -13.52 -1.07
C LEU A 104 -7.54 -14.09 -1.00
N ILE A 105 -8.47 -13.54 -1.78
CA ILE A 105 -9.86 -14.02 -1.85
C ILE A 105 -9.93 -15.41 -2.48
N VAL A 106 -9.30 -15.58 -3.64
CA VAL A 106 -9.35 -16.85 -4.40
C VAL A 106 -8.63 -17.97 -3.65
N SER A 107 -7.56 -17.67 -2.92
CA SER A 107 -6.85 -18.64 -2.07
C SER A 107 -7.56 -18.95 -0.75
N GLY A 108 -8.68 -18.27 -0.44
CA GLY A 108 -9.43 -18.46 0.81
C GLY A 108 -8.64 -18.02 2.05
N ARG A 109 -7.65 -17.14 1.89
CA ARG A 109 -6.78 -16.66 2.98
C ARG A 109 -7.41 -15.54 3.79
N THR A 110 -8.57 -15.05 3.37
CA THR A 110 -9.30 -13.96 4.02
C THR A 110 -10.80 -14.08 3.77
N SER A 111 -11.60 -13.57 4.72
CA SER A 111 -13.06 -13.59 4.65
C SER A 111 -13.73 -12.22 4.59
N ASP A 112 -12.97 -11.13 4.74
CA ASP A 112 -13.50 -9.77 4.70
C ASP A 112 -12.48 -8.74 4.20
N GLY A 113 -12.95 -7.56 3.77
CA GLY A 113 -12.05 -6.51 3.30
C GLY A 113 -11.25 -5.84 4.41
N ALA A 114 -11.60 -6.00 5.70
CA ALA A 114 -10.82 -5.43 6.80
C ALA A 114 -9.52 -6.21 7.03
N GLU A 115 -9.56 -7.54 6.94
CA GLU A 115 -8.39 -8.40 6.93
C GLU A 115 -7.46 -8.06 5.76
N ILE A 116 -8.01 -7.87 4.56
CA ILE A 116 -7.23 -7.44 3.39
C ILE A 116 -6.61 -6.05 3.62
N ARG A 117 -7.37 -5.05 4.10
CA ARG A 117 -6.82 -3.72 4.43
C ARG A 117 -5.64 -3.85 5.38
N ASN A 118 -5.78 -4.63 6.45
CA ASN A 118 -4.72 -4.80 7.43
C ASN A 118 -3.49 -5.49 6.82
N PHE A 119 -3.69 -6.57 6.06
CA PHE A 119 -2.61 -7.28 5.39
C PHE A 119 -1.83 -6.38 4.42
N LEU A 120 -2.53 -5.63 3.58
CA LEU A 120 -1.93 -4.69 2.64
C LEU A 120 -1.25 -3.52 3.35
N THR A 121 -1.84 -2.99 4.42
CA THR A 121 -1.25 -1.91 5.23
C THR A 121 0.07 -2.37 5.85
N LEU A 122 0.10 -3.54 6.47
CA LEU A 122 1.30 -4.09 7.09
C LEU A 122 2.40 -4.37 6.06
N GLY A 123 2.04 -5.01 4.94
CA GLY A 123 2.97 -5.29 3.86
C GLY A 123 3.55 -4.02 3.25
N CYS A 124 2.71 -3.01 3.00
CA CYS A 124 3.17 -1.74 2.46
C CYS A 124 4.02 -0.95 3.44
N ASN A 125 3.66 -0.88 4.72
CA ASN A 125 4.48 -0.18 5.72
C ASN A 125 5.85 -0.88 5.94
N GLN A 126 5.94 -2.17 5.67
CA GLN A 126 7.21 -2.90 5.74
C GLN A 126 8.08 -2.68 4.49
N ALA A 127 7.49 -2.67 3.30
CA ALA A 127 8.21 -2.54 2.03
C ALA A 127 8.45 -1.08 1.60
N GLY A 128 7.52 -0.19 1.92
CA GLY A 128 7.35 1.15 1.35
C GLY A 128 6.61 1.13 0.02
N SER A 129 5.72 2.11 -0.22
CA SER A 129 4.94 2.18 -1.47
C SER A 129 5.84 2.34 -2.70
N ALA A 130 6.94 3.10 -2.57
CA ALA A 130 7.92 3.28 -3.64
C ALA A 130 8.53 1.94 -4.10
N GLN A 131 8.78 1.01 -3.17
CA GLN A 131 9.28 -0.32 -3.51
C GLN A 131 8.21 -1.16 -4.19
N ILE A 132 6.95 -1.08 -3.77
CA ILE A 132 5.83 -1.76 -4.44
C ILE A 132 5.74 -1.29 -5.90
N ILE A 133 5.75 0.03 -6.12
CA ILE A 133 5.70 0.63 -7.45
C ILE A 133 6.89 0.16 -8.29
N ALA A 134 8.11 0.23 -7.75
CA ALA A 134 9.31 -0.17 -8.46
C ALA A 134 9.28 -1.66 -8.85
N SER A 135 8.90 -2.54 -7.92
CA SER A 135 8.76 -3.98 -8.17
C SER A 135 7.71 -4.27 -9.25
N TYR A 136 6.58 -3.57 -9.21
CA TYR A 136 5.52 -3.73 -10.20
C TYR A 136 5.99 -3.28 -11.60
N LYS A 137 6.66 -2.12 -11.70
CA LYS A 137 7.26 -1.64 -12.97
C LYS A 137 8.26 -2.65 -13.54
N GLN A 138 9.10 -3.24 -12.69
CA GLN A 138 10.05 -4.28 -13.10
C GLN A 138 9.35 -5.54 -13.62
N MET A 139 8.28 -5.99 -12.95
CA MET A 139 7.49 -7.14 -13.37
C MET A 139 6.85 -6.92 -14.74
N MET A 140 6.27 -5.74 -14.98
CA MET A 140 5.65 -5.38 -16.27
C MET A 140 6.70 -5.28 -17.39
N ALA A 141 7.87 -4.70 -17.09
CA ALA A 141 8.97 -4.64 -18.06
C ALA A 141 9.50 -6.03 -18.44
N ALA A 142 9.43 -7.00 -17.52
CA ALA A 142 9.84 -8.38 -17.78
C ALA A 142 8.80 -9.19 -18.59
N ASN A 143 7.52 -8.76 -18.61
CA ASN A 143 6.43 -9.43 -19.33
C ASN A 143 5.62 -8.44 -20.20
N PRO A 144 6.23 -7.86 -21.26
CA PRO A 144 5.53 -6.93 -22.14
C PRO A 144 4.54 -7.70 -23.03
N GLY A 145 3.27 -7.79 -22.62
CA GLY A 145 2.25 -8.53 -23.37
C GLY A 145 1.07 -9.08 -22.58
N GLN A 146 1.06 -8.89 -21.25
CA GLN A 146 -0.19 -8.71 -20.51
C GLN A 146 -0.58 -7.23 -20.58
#